data_AF-A0A9D6LPC3-F1
#
_entry.id   AF-A0A9D6LPC3-F1
#
_cell.length_a   1.000
_cell.length_b   1.000
_cell.length_c   1.000
_cell.angle_alpha   90.00
_cell.angle_beta   90.00
_cell.angle_gamma   90.00
#
_symmetry.space_group_name_H-M   'P 1'
#
loop_
_entity.id
_entity.type
_entity.pdbx_description
1 polymer ?
#
loop_
_entity_poly.entity_id
_entity_poly.type
_entity_poly.pdbx_seq_one_letter_code
_entity_poly.pdbx_strand_id
1 'polypeptide(L)'
;MTPRHIYDAEGYWVAFVVGTEVFLRGGEWLGRLSDHHEIRDQDGQLQGFMDDDGRLLILESESVRMNVPVRVTSREAERGTEKVR
;
A
#
# COMPACT_ATOMS: atom_id res chain seq x y z
N MET A 1 13.79 18.86 -1.19
CA MET A 1 12.58 18.01 -1.27
C MET A 1 12.08 17.76 0.13
N THR A 2 10.77 17.83 0.35
CA THR A 2 10.16 17.60 1.67
C THR A 2 9.56 16.20 1.68
N PRO A 3 9.90 15.32 2.65
CA PRO A 3 9.28 14.00 2.74
C PRO A 3 7.78 14.12 3.01
N ARG A 4 6.99 13.27 2.37
CA ARG A 4 5.55 13.12 2.64
C ARG A 4 5.33 11.95 3.58
N HIS A 5 4.73 12.19 4.73
CA HIS A 5 4.44 11.14 5.71
C HIS A 5 3.14 10.43 5.34
N ILE A 6 3.14 9.10 5.47
CA ILE A 6 1.99 8.25 5.21
C ILE A 6 1.48 7.69 6.53
N TYR A 7 0.18 7.81 6.71
CA TYR A 7 -0.52 7.32 7.88
C TYR A 7 -1.47 6.18 7.49
N ASP A 8 -1.68 5.23 8.40
CA ASP A 8 -2.71 4.22 8.24
C ASP A 8 -4.12 4.81 8.50
N ALA A 9 -5.15 3.97 8.41
CA ALA A 9 -6.54 4.37 8.62
C ALA A 9 -6.85 4.81 10.07
N GLU A 10 -6.01 4.41 11.04
CA GLU A 10 -6.11 4.80 12.45
C GLU A 10 -5.32 6.09 12.74
N GLY A 11 -4.55 6.59 11.78
CA GLY A 11 -3.74 7.80 11.89
C GLY A 11 -2.32 7.57 12.42
N TYR A 12 -1.84 6.33 12.47
CA TYR A 12 -0.46 6.04 12.85
C TYR A 12 0.48 6.22 11.66
N TRP A 13 1.62 6.85 11.91
CA TRP A 13 2.68 6.98 10.90
C TRP A 13 3.30 5.61 10.62
N VAL A 14 3.20 5.15 9.37
CA VAL A 14 3.68 3.82 8.94
C VAL A 14 4.80 3.89 7.91
N ALA A 15 4.85 4.93 7.10
CA ALA A 15 5.81 5.08 6.00
C ALA A 15 6.00 6.54 5.59
N PHE A 16 6.95 6.82 4.72
CA PHE A 16 7.14 8.14 4.12
C PHE A 16 7.68 8.04 2.68
N VAL A 17 7.38 9.04 1.87
CA VAL A 17 7.79 9.14 0.47
C VAL A 17 8.81 10.27 0.30
N VAL A 18 9.89 9.97 -0.42
CA VAL A 18 10.89 10.95 -0.85
C VAL A 18 11.01 10.87 -2.38
N GLY A 19 10.47 11.87 -3.08
CA GLY A 19 10.37 11.81 -4.55
C GLY A 19 9.40 10.69 -4.95
N THR A 20 9.94 9.62 -5.54
CA THR A 20 9.19 8.40 -5.92
C THR A 20 9.52 7.21 -5.01
N GLU A 21 10.43 7.36 -4.05
CA GLU A 21 10.87 6.26 -3.20
C GLU A 21 10.06 6.21 -1.91
N VAL A 22 9.63 5.00 -1.53
CA VAL A 22 8.80 4.74 -0.35
C VAL A 22 9.62 3.99 0.67
N PHE A 23 9.62 4.51 1.90
CA PHE A 23 10.32 3.94 3.03
C PHE A 23 9.34 3.64 4.15
N LEU A 24 9.51 2.52 4.83
CA LEU A 24 8.81 2.25 6.08
C LEU A 24 9.27 3.23 7.17
N ARG A 25 8.48 3.36 8.23
CA ARG A 25 8.82 4.17 9.40
C ARG A 25 10.22 3.87 9.96
N GLY A 26 10.67 2.62 9.87
CA GLY A 26 12.01 2.20 10.29
C GLY A 26 13.16 2.70 9.42
N GLY A 27 12.87 3.34 8.29
CA GLY A 27 13.86 3.75 7.27
C GLY A 27 14.19 2.66 6.26
N GLU A 28 13.58 1.48 6.38
CA GLU A 28 13.71 0.40 5.41
C GLU A 28 13.03 0.79 4.10
N TRP A 29 13.73 0.61 2.99
CA TRP A 29 13.18 0.86 1.67
C TRP A 29 12.14 -0.21 1.33
N LEU A 30 10.92 0.24 0.97
CA LEU A 30 9.82 -0.64 0.60
C LEU A 30 9.74 -0.83 -0.92
N GLY A 31 9.95 0.26 -1.66
CA GLY A 31 9.72 0.24 -3.09
C GLY A 31 9.73 1.63 -3.73
N ARG A 32 9.43 1.65 -5.03
CA ARG A 32 9.22 2.86 -5.81
C ARG A 32 7.73 3.00 -6.17
N LEU A 33 7.19 4.18 -5.88
CA LEU A 33 5.85 4.62 -6.27
C LEU A 33 5.83 4.97 -7.76
N SER A 34 4.91 4.36 -8.49
CA SER A 34 4.61 4.64 -9.90
C SER A 34 3.53 5.72 -10.02
N ASP A 35 3.37 6.27 -11.22
CA ASP A 35 2.29 7.22 -11.54
C ASP A 35 0.88 6.58 -11.45
N HIS A 36 0.80 5.25 -11.41
CA HIS A 36 -0.46 4.50 -11.21
C HIS A 36 -0.73 4.20 -9.73
N HIS A 37 -0.01 4.88 -8.84
CA HIS A 37 -0.05 4.68 -7.39
C HIS A 37 0.35 3.27 -6.92
N GLU A 38 1.16 2.57 -7.71
CA GLU A 38 1.65 1.23 -7.35
C GLU A 38 3.04 1.34 -6.73
N ILE A 39 3.30 0.56 -5.69
CA ILE A 39 4.61 0.49 -5.05
C ILE A 39 5.22 -0.85 -5.41
N ARG A 40 6.33 -0.80 -6.16
CA ARG A 40 7.05 -2.01 -6.59
C ARG A 40 8.44 -2.06 -5.99
N ASP A 41 8.91 -3.26 -5.67
CA ASP A 41 10.28 -3.48 -5.25
C ASP A 41 11.26 -3.44 -6.45
N GLN A 42 12.52 -3.76 -6.18
CA GLN A 42 13.60 -3.76 -7.17
C GLN A 42 13.44 -4.84 -8.26
N ASP A 43 12.71 -5.91 -7.95
CA ASP A 43 12.39 -7.02 -8.84
C ASP A 43 11.08 -6.77 -9.62
N GLY A 44 10.43 -5.63 -9.37
CA GLY A 44 9.16 -5.25 -9.98
C GLY A 44 7.95 -5.91 -9.33
N GLN A 45 8.12 -6.59 -8.19
CA GLN A 45 7.02 -7.19 -7.44
C GLN A 45 6.20 -6.10 -6.77
N LEU A 46 4.88 -6.26 -6.81
CA LEU A 46 3.94 -5.30 -6.25
C LEU A 46 3.86 -5.47 -4.72
N GLN A 47 4.30 -4.45 -4.00
CA GLN A 47 4.32 -4.42 -2.54
C GLN A 47 3.09 -3.72 -1.96
N GLY A 48 2.43 -2.85 -2.74
CA GLY A 48 1.22 -2.16 -2.30
C GLY A 48 0.77 -1.06 -3.24
N PHE A 49 -0.23 -0.33 -2.78
CA PHE A 49 -0.80 0.82 -3.47
C PHE A 49 -0.84 2.04 -2.56
N MET A 50 -0.85 3.22 -3.15
CA MET A 50 -1.17 4.47 -2.46
C MET A 50 -2.52 4.97 -2.96
N ASP A 51 -3.35 5.55 -2.09
CA ASP A 51 -4.54 6.27 -2.55
C ASP A 51 -4.22 7.75 -2.84
N ASP A 52 -5.14 8.46 -3.48
CA ASP A 52 -4.99 9.89 -3.79
C ASP A 52 -4.86 10.77 -2.53
N ASP A 53 -5.33 10.29 -1.37
CA ASP A 53 -5.19 10.94 -0.07
C ASP A 53 -3.83 10.67 0.60
N GLY A 54 -2.95 9.90 -0.05
CA GLY A 54 -1.60 9.58 0.43
C GLY A 54 -1.57 8.51 1.52
N ARG A 55 -2.60 7.66 1.60
CA ARG A 55 -2.64 6.50 2.49
C ARG A 55 -2.08 5.27 1.79
N LEU A 56 -1.40 4.43 2.55
CA LEU A 56 -0.76 3.21 2.06
C LEU A 56 -1.67 2.00 2.24
N LEU A 57 -1.95 1.32 1.14
CA LEU A 57 -2.65 0.04 1.06
C LEU A 57 -1.63 -1.04 0.74
N ILE A 58 -1.00 -1.62 1.77
CA ILE A 58 -0.01 -2.68 1.59
C ILE A 58 -0.74 -3.96 1.18
N LEU A 59 -0.28 -4.62 0.11
CA LEU A 59 -0.67 -6.00 -0.15
C LEU A 59 0.15 -6.86 0.80
N GLU A 60 -0.52 -7.59 1.70
CA GLU A 60 0.11 -8.57 2.59
C GLU A 60 0.86 -9.63 1.75
N SER A 61 2.09 -9.32 1.34
CA SER A 61 3.08 -10.32 1.04
C SER A 61 3.67 -10.72 2.39
N GLU A 62 3.70 -12.03 2.67
CA GLU A 62 3.91 -12.71 3.98
C GLU A 62 5.12 -12.25 4.84
N SER A 63 5.87 -11.23 4.42
CA SER A 63 7.06 -10.70 5.10
C SER A 63 6.80 -9.49 6.00
N VAL A 64 5.63 -8.84 5.94
CA VAL A 64 5.31 -7.72 6.85
C VAL A 64 4.26 -8.15 7.87
N ARG A 65 4.66 -8.92 8.88
CA ARG A 65 3.90 -9.09 10.12
C ARG A 65 3.90 -7.79 10.93
N MET A 66 3.41 -6.70 10.36
CA MET A 66 2.90 -5.58 11.15
C MET A 66 1.39 -5.66 11.11
N ASN A 67 0.80 -5.85 12.28
CA ASN A 67 -0.61 -5.99 12.56
C ASN A 67 -1.38 -4.69 12.27
N VAL A 68 -1.29 -4.19 11.05
CA VAL A 68 -2.08 -3.07 10.53
C VAL A 68 -3.33 -3.71 9.93
N PRO A 69 -4.52 -3.52 10.49
CA PRO A 69 -5.74 -4.00 9.86
C PRO A 69 -5.92 -3.24 8.54
N VAL A 70 -5.45 -3.83 7.44
CA VAL A 70 -5.76 -3.36 6.09
C VAL A 70 -7.25 -3.59 5.90
N ARG A 71 -8.04 -2.57 6.20
CA ARG A 71 -9.44 -2.53 5.78
C ARG A 71 -9.40 -2.30 4.27
N VAL A 72 -9.24 -3.38 3.51
CA VAL A 72 -9.56 -3.41 2.09
C VAL A 72 -11.04 -3.07 2.01
N THR A 73 -11.39 -1.80 1.82
CA THR A 73 -12.72 -1.46 1.40
C THR A 73 -12.80 -1.89 -0.06
N SER A 74 -13.08 -3.17 -0.26
CA SER A 74 -13.53 -3.73 -1.53
C SER A 74 -14.82 -3.02 -1.90
N ARG A 75 -14.70 -1.84 -2.52
CA ARG A 75 -15.81 -1.26 -3.27
C ARG A 75 -15.81 -1.98 -4.61
N GLU A 76 -16.84 -2.81 -4.76
CA GLU A 76 -17.30 -3.43 -6.02
C GLU A 76 -16.53 -4.65 -6.53
N ALA A 77 -16.58 -5.74 -5.74
CA ALA A 77 -16.66 -7.09 -6.31
C ALA A 77 -18.12 -7.58 -6.28
N GLU A 78 -19.04 -6.79 -6.84
CA GLU A 78 -20.41 -7.23 -7.10
C GLU A 78 -20.52 -7.74 -8.54
N ARG A 79 -20.27 -9.03 -8.75
CA ARG A 79 -21.00 -9.81 -9.75
C ARG A 79 -20.97 -11.30 -9.39
N GLY A 80 -21.93 -11.63 -8.53
CA GLY A 80 -22.73 -12.86 -8.47
C GLY A 80 -22.12 -14.15 -9.02
N THR A 81 -21.85 -15.05 -8.08
CA THR A 81 -21.84 -16.50 -8.32
C THR A 81 -23.23 -17.02 -8.68
N GLU A 82 -23.24 -18.13 -9.43
CA GLU A 82 -24.26 -19.19 -9.46
C GLU A 82 -25.44 -19.07 -10.44
N LYS A 83 -25.40 -19.92 -11.49
CA LYS A 83 -26.38 -21.01 -11.55
C LYS A 83 -25.86 -22.23 -12.30
N VAL A 84 -25.71 -23.30 -11.54
CA VAL A 84 -25.68 -24.70 -11.98
C VAL A 84 -26.96 -25.01 -12.76
N ARG A 85 -26.81 -25.63 -13.94
CA ARG A 85 -27.82 -26.54 -14.49
C ARG A 85 -27.19 -27.55 -15.42
#